data_AF-A0A452G198-F1
#
_entry.id   AF-A0A452G198-F1
#
_cell.length_a   1.000
_cell.length_b   1.000
_cell.length_c   1.000
_cell.angle_alpha   90.00
_cell.angle_beta   90.00
_cell.angle_gamma   90.00
#
_symmetry.space_group_name_H-M   'P 1'
#
loop_
_entity.id
_entity.type
_entity.pdbx_description
1 polymer ?
#
loop_
_entity_poly.entity_id
_entity_poly.type
_entity_poly.pdbx_seq_one_letter_code
_entity_poly.pdbx_strand_id
1 'polypeptide(L)'
;LLTKLPVHWNSAKYPSFADAASQADGLVIVGVLMKNKKAPFTNFDPSVLLPSCTDYWAYFGSLTHPPLHESVTWIIFKETISVSAEQLAQFRSLLANAEGDKEICIKQNYRPPQPLKGRTVKASF
;
A
#
# COMPACT_ATOMS: atom_id res chain seq x y z
N LEU A 1 2.39 11.05 2.82
CA LEU A 1 2.41 10.02 1.76
C LEU A 1 1.24 9.08 2.04
N LEU A 2 0.22 9.07 1.18
CA LEU A 2 -1.06 8.42 1.45
C LEU A 2 -0.99 6.91 1.13
N THR A 3 -0.49 6.07 2.03
CA THR A 3 -0.21 4.65 1.72
C THR A 3 -1.46 3.79 1.62
N LYS A 4 -2.17 3.82 0.49
CA LYS A 4 -2.85 2.60 0.02
C LYS A 4 -2.05 2.07 -1.12
N LEU A 5 -1.44 0.92 -0.92
CA LEU A 5 -0.58 0.25 -1.88
C LEU A 5 -1.44 -0.78 -2.64
N PRO A 6 -1.22 -1.08 -3.94
CA PRO A 6 -1.80 -2.23 -4.59
C PRO A 6 -1.55 -3.47 -3.74
N VAL A 7 -2.64 -4.00 -3.19
CA VAL A 7 -2.65 -5.24 -2.44
C VAL A 7 -3.17 -6.30 -3.38
N HIS A 8 -2.33 -7.29 -3.65
CA HIS A 8 -2.70 -8.51 -4.32
C HIS A 8 -2.83 -9.61 -3.27
N TRP A 9 -3.72 -10.57 -3.52
CA TRP A 9 -3.95 -11.70 -2.64
C TRP A 9 -3.77 -13.01 -3.42
N ASN A 10 -3.39 -14.07 -2.72
CA ASN A 10 -3.04 -15.36 -3.32
C ASN A 10 -4.29 -16.18 -3.69
N SER A 11 -4.88 -15.86 -4.84
CA SER A 11 -6.09 -16.53 -5.36
C SER A 11 -5.89 -17.95 -5.85
N ALA A 12 -4.65 -18.42 -5.95
CA ALA A 12 -4.36 -19.81 -6.24
C ALA A 12 -4.59 -20.71 -5.01
N LYS A 13 -4.48 -20.16 -3.80
CA LYS A 13 -4.58 -20.91 -2.53
C LYS A 13 -5.83 -20.59 -1.72
N TYR A 14 -6.33 -19.37 -1.81
CA TYR A 14 -7.47 -18.90 -1.04
C TYR A 14 -8.64 -18.58 -1.96
N PRO A 15 -9.90 -18.65 -1.48
CA PRO A 15 -11.06 -18.29 -2.28
C PRO A 15 -11.41 -16.80 -2.17
N SER A 16 -10.87 -16.08 -1.18
CA SER A 16 -11.13 -14.66 -0.99
C SER A 16 -9.97 -13.91 -0.33
N PHE A 17 -9.99 -12.58 -0.44
CA PHE A 17 -9.09 -11.70 0.30
C PHE A 17 -9.21 -11.90 1.81
N ALA A 18 -10.44 -12.10 2.33
CA ALA A 18 -10.67 -12.24 3.77
C ALA A 18 -9.96 -13.48 4.32
N ASP A 19 -9.98 -14.59 3.57
CA ASP A 19 -9.32 -15.83 3.95
C ASP A 19 -7.80 -15.72 3.84
N ALA A 20 -7.30 -14.98 2.84
CA ALA A 20 -5.87 -14.77 2.62
C ALA A 20 -5.24 -13.78 3.62
N ALA A 21 -5.99 -12.78 4.11
CA ALA A 21 -5.43 -11.63 4.82
C ALA A 21 -4.68 -11.97 6.11
N SER A 22 -4.96 -13.11 6.73
CA SER A 22 -4.31 -13.60 7.95
C SER A 22 -3.22 -14.66 7.70
N GLN A 23 -3.00 -15.05 6.45
CA GLN A 23 -2.10 -16.16 6.08
C GLN A 23 -0.73 -15.65 5.66
N ALA A 24 0.34 -16.33 6.07
CA ALA A 24 1.73 -15.89 5.88
C ALA A 24 2.11 -15.62 4.41
N ASP A 25 1.53 -16.37 3.48
CA ASP A 25 1.70 -16.27 2.02
C ASP A 25 0.42 -15.74 1.33
N GLY A 26 -0.43 -15.07 2.10
CA GLY A 26 -1.73 -14.60 1.66
C GLY A 26 -1.68 -13.34 0.81
N LEU A 27 -0.77 -12.40 1.12
CA LEU A 27 -0.75 -11.07 0.50
C LEU A 27 0.61 -10.75 -0.14
N VAL A 28 0.55 -10.08 -1.28
CA VAL A 28 1.67 -9.38 -1.91
C VAL A 28 1.31 -7.90 -2.01
N ILE A 29 2.16 -7.03 -1.48
CA ILE A 29 1.94 -5.58 -1.56
C ILE A 29 2.99 -4.96 -2.47
N VAL A 30 2.52 -4.31 -3.53
CA VAL A 30 3.30 -3.45 -4.43
C VAL A 30 3.04 -2.01 -4.02
N GLY A 31 4.09 -1.24 -3.73
CA GLY A 31 3.91 0.09 -3.14
C GLY A 31 3.48 1.19 -4.13
N VAL A 32 2.19 1.55 -4.22
CA VAL A 32 1.64 2.67 -5.04
C VAL A 32 0.34 3.25 -4.43
N LEU A 33 0.25 4.57 -4.20
CA LEU A 33 -0.73 5.27 -3.32
C LEU A 33 -2.15 5.54 -3.94
N MET A 34 -3.28 5.11 -3.33
CA MET A 34 -4.67 5.43 -3.80
C MET A 34 -5.70 5.71 -2.64
N LYS A 35 -6.95 6.18 -2.88
CA LYS A 35 -7.98 6.48 -1.84
C LYS A 35 -9.27 5.64 -1.99
N ASN A 36 -10.01 5.37 -0.89
CA ASN A 36 -11.39 4.86 -0.91
C ASN A 36 -12.38 6.03 -0.94
N LYS A 37 -13.10 6.16 -2.05
CA LYS A 37 -14.54 6.43 -2.08
C LYS A 37 -15.12 5.36 -2.99
N LYS A 38 -16.25 4.74 -2.63
CA LYS A 38 -16.98 3.87 -3.57
C LYS A 38 -17.71 4.78 -4.56
N ALA A 39 -16.98 5.19 -5.58
CA ALA A 39 -17.52 5.72 -6.82
C ALA A 39 -17.13 4.74 -7.93
N PRO A 40 -17.87 4.66 -9.04
CA PRO A 40 -17.38 3.97 -10.23
C PRO A 40 -16.01 4.55 -10.61
N PHE A 41 -14.97 3.76 -10.41
CA PHE A 41 -13.62 4.05 -10.85
C PHE A 41 -13.27 2.94 -11.83
N THR A 42 -13.57 3.19 -13.10
CA THR A 42 -13.46 2.21 -14.18
C THR A 42 -12.40 2.66 -15.18
N ASN A 43 -11.90 1.71 -15.97
CA ASN A 43 -10.95 1.98 -17.06
C ASN A 43 -9.64 2.68 -16.61
N PHE A 44 -9.06 2.22 -15.50
CA PHE A 44 -7.76 2.67 -15.01
C PHE A 44 -6.82 1.47 -14.87
N ASP A 45 -5.70 1.50 -15.59
CA ASP A 45 -4.61 0.55 -15.42
C ASP A 45 -3.61 1.09 -14.39
N PRO A 46 -3.46 0.47 -13.20
CA PRO A 46 -2.51 0.93 -12.19
C PRO A 46 -1.04 0.69 -12.57
N SER A 47 -0.76 -0.08 -13.63
CA SER A 47 0.61 -0.30 -14.10
C SER A 47 1.30 1.00 -14.53
N VAL A 48 0.52 2.00 -14.95
CA VAL A 48 1.02 3.33 -15.34
C VAL A 48 1.66 4.11 -14.18
N LEU A 49 1.46 3.64 -12.94
CA LEU A 49 2.05 4.21 -11.73
C LEU A 49 3.32 3.46 -11.29
N LEU A 50 3.79 2.49 -12.06
CA LEU A 50 5.04 1.78 -11.79
C LEU A 50 6.24 2.57 -12.35
N PRO A 51 7.42 2.49 -11.71
CA PRO A 51 8.64 3.03 -12.28
C PRO A 51 9.03 2.31 -13.58
N SER A 52 9.86 2.95 -14.40
CA SER A 52 10.35 2.36 -15.64
C SER A 52 11.26 1.15 -15.40
N CYS A 53 12.11 1.21 -14.38
CA CYS A 53 12.87 0.06 -13.89
C CYS A 53 12.15 -0.61 -12.72
N THR A 54 11.91 -1.91 -12.84
CA THR A 54 11.22 -2.71 -11.84
C THR A 54 12.15 -3.45 -10.88
N ASP A 55 13.43 -3.08 -10.81
CA ASP A 55 14.35 -3.58 -9.79
C ASP A 55 13.75 -3.35 -8.38
N TYR A 56 13.78 -4.37 -7.52
CA TYR A 56 13.11 -4.32 -6.23
C TYR A 56 13.87 -5.01 -5.11
N TRP A 57 13.53 -4.62 -3.88
CA TRP A 57 13.77 -5.40 -2.68
C TRP A 57 12.53 -6.16 -2.25
N ALA A 58 12.70 -7.37 -1.73
CA ALA A 58 11.62 -8.20 -1.20
C ALA A 58 11.92 -8.70 0.21
N TYR A 59 10.90 -8.65 1.08
CA TYR A 59 10.99 -9.19 2.43
C TYR A 59 9.60 -9.56 2.99
N PHE A 60 9.57 -10.50 3.93
CA PHE A 60 8.36 -10.84 4.68
C PHE A 60 8.09 -9.82 5.78
N GLY A 61 6.87 -9.31 5.84
CA GLY A 61 6.47 -8.29 6.79
C GLY A 61 4.99 -8.33 7.10
N SER A 62 4.49 -7.17 7.55
CA SER A 62 3.13 -7.04 8.04
C SER A 62 2.35 -5.99 7.28
N LEU A 63 1.03 -5.96 7.50
CA LEU A 63 0.24 -4.76 7.28
C LEU A 63 0.80 -3.59 8.13
N THR A 64 0.71 -2.36 7.62
CA THR A 64 1.22 -1.15 8.30
C THR A 64 0.15 -0.44 9.12
N HIS A 65 -1.09 -0.94 9.12
CA HIS A 65 -2.21 -0.46 9.93
C HIS A 65 -2.97 -1.68 10.52
N PRO A 66 -3.65 -1.55 11.67
CA PRO A 66 -4.48 -2.63 12.23
C PRO A 66 -5.27 -3.38 11.15
N PRO A 67 -5.26 -4.73 11.18
CA PRO A 67 -4.84 -5.58 12.30
C PRO A 67 -3.33 -5.93 12.39
N LEU A 68 -2.47 -5.35 11.53
CA LEU A 68 -1.01 -5.58 11.55
C LEU A 68 -0.57 -7.05 11.34
N HIS A 69 -1.37 -7.87 10.67
CA HIS A 69 -1.01 -9.26 10.37
C HIS A 69 0.31 -9.38 9.62
N GLU A 70 1.15 -10.35 10.01
CA GLU A 70 2.42 -10.72 9.37
C GLU A 70 2.17 -11.66 8.17
N SER A 71 1.32 -11.21 7.25
CA SER A 71 0.81 -11.97 6.10
C SER A 71 1.31 -11.43 4.75
N VAL A 72 2.28 -10.51 4.76
CA VAL A 72 2.65 -9.72 3.59
C VAL A 72 4.04 -10.09 3.10
N THR A 73 4.15 -10.43 1.83
CA THR A 73 5.40 -10.30 1.07
C THR A 73 5.46 -8.90 0.47
N TRP A 74 6.44 -8.11 0.90
CA TRP A 74 6.64 -6.75 0.40
C TRP A 74 7.51 -6.77 -0.86
N ILE A 75 7.10 -6.02 -1.89
CA ILE A 75 7.91 -5.67 -3.06
C ILE A 75 8.12 -4.16 -3.04
N ILE A 76 9.36 -3.71 -2.84
CA ILE A 76 9.73 -2.30 -2.78
C ILE A 76 10.63 -1.98 -3.96
N PHE A 77 10.14 -1.19 -4.93
CA PHE A 77 10.96 -0.80 -6.07
C PHE A 77 12.12 0.10 -5.66
N LYS A 78 13.25 -0.08 -6.35
CA LYS A 78 14.47 0.71 -6.24
C LYS A 78 14.29 2.11 -6.78
N GLU A 79 13.60 2.24 -7.91
CA GLU A 79 13.29 3.50 -8.54
C GLU A 79 11.99 4.11 -7.97
N THR A 80 11.99 5.43 -7.77
CA THR A 80 10.84 6.18 -7.25
C THR A 80 10.08 6.87 -8.38
N ILE A 81 8.76 6.96 -8.25
CA ILE A 81 7.94 7.87 -9.08
C ILE A 81 7.82 9.25 -8.43
N SER A 82 7.69 10.29 -9.26
CA SER A 82 7.54 11.66 -8.78
C SER A 82 6.08 12.01 -8.44
N VAL A 83 5.90 12.87 -7.43
CA VAL A 83 4.61 13.48 -7.10
C VAL A 83 4.85 14.97 -6.81
N SER A 84 4.06 15.83 -7.44
CA SER A 84 4.13 17.28 -7.22
C SER A 84 3.64 17.69 -5.83
N ALA A 85 4.02 18.89 -5.39
CA ALA A 85 3.55 19.44 -4.12
C ALA A 85 2.02 19.65 -4.12
N GLU A 86 1.45 20.02 -5.27
CA GLU A 86 0.03 20.25 -5.49
C GLU A 86 -0.75 18.93 -5.40
N GLN A 87 -0.27 17.87 -6.07
CA GLN A 87 -0.85 16.53 -5.94
C GLN A 87 -0.78 16.03 -4.48
N LEU A 88 0.33 16.29 -3.79
CA LEU A 88 0.45 15.95 -2.37
C LEU A 88 -0.49 16.77 -1.48
N ALA A 89 -0.74 18.03 -1.83
CA ALA A 89 -1.70 18.89 -1.13
C ALA A 89 -3.14 18.38 -1.30
N GLN A 90 -3.50 17.88 -2.50
CA GLN A 90 -4.80 17.24 -2.75
C GLN A 90 -5.00 16.00 -1.86
N PHE A 91 -3.94 15.23 -1.60
CA PHE A 91 -3.99 14.13 -0.65
C PHE A 91 -4.19 14.61 0.80
N ARG A 92 -3.57 15.72 1.18
CA ARG A 92 -3.67 16.30 2.53
C ARG A 92 -4.97 17.05 2.79
N SER A 93 -5.71 17.45 1.75
CA SER A 93 -7.02 18.09 1.89
C SER A 93 -8.16 17.09 2.08
N LEU A 94 -7.87 15.79 2.02
CA LEU A 94 -8.86 14.75 2.20
C LEU A 94 -9.38 14.72 3.64
N LEU A 95 -10.71 14.77 3.80
CA LEU A 95 -11.37 14.64 5.09
C LEU A 95 -11.34 13.19 5.58
N ALA A 96 -11.06 13.04 6.88
CA ALA A 96 -11.07 11.77 7.62
C ALA A 96 -12.43 11.49 8.27
N ASN A 97 -13.24 12.52 8.49
CA ASN A 97 -14.56 12.46 9.11
C ASN A 97 -15.68 12.26 8.08
N ALA A 98 -16.88 11.94 8.58
CA ALA A 98 -18.07 11.83 7.75
C ALA A 98 -18.61 13.21 7.36
N GLU A 99 -19.48 13.22 6.35
CA GLU A 99 -20.18 14.43 5.92
C GLU A 99 -21.13 14.93 7.03
N GLY A 100 -21.08 16.22 7.33
CA GLY A 100 -21.83 16.83 8.44
C GLY A 100 -21.05 16.96 9.75
N ASP A 101 -19.92 16.27 9.90
CA ASP A 101 -19.03 16.45 11.06
C ASP A 101 -18.06 17.63 10.87
N LYS A 102 -17.44 18.07 11.98
CA LYS A 102 -16.32 19.01 11.93
C LYS A 102 -15.19 18.45 11.06
N GLU A 103 -14.74 19.25 10.10
CA GLU A 103 -13.69 18.86 9.16
C GLU A 103 -12.35 18.54 9.85
N ILE A 104 -11.83 17.35 9.58
CA ILE A 104 -10.54 16.85 10.03
C ILE A 104 -9.79 16.32 8.82
N CYS A 105 -8.76 17.03 8.39
CA CYS A 105 -7.93 16.64 7.26
C CYS A 105 -6.93 15.51 7.61
N ILE A 106 -6.70 14.60 6.66
CA ILE A 106 -5.66 13.58 6.74
C ILE A 106 -4.29 14.23 6.53
N LYS A 107 -3.66 14.66 7.63
CA LYS A 107 -2.31 15.26 7.57
C LYS A 107 -1.22 14.20 7.38
N GLN A 108 -1.34 13.07 8.09
CA GLN A 108 -0.37 11.97 8.10
C GLN A 108 -1.07 10.64 8.33
N ASN A 109 -0.61 9.57 7.67
CA ASN A 109 -1.17 8.23 7.77
C ASN A 109 -0.13 7.12 7.52
N TYR A 110 1.12 7.35 7.93
CA TYR A 110 2.20 6.39 7.81
C TYR A 110 2.56 5.77 9.17
N ARG A 111 3.09 4.55 9.16
CA ARG A 111 3.68 3.90 10.32
C ARG A 111 5.21 4.09 10.27
N PRO A 112 5.88 4.41 11.38
CA PRO A 112 7.35 4.47 11.42
C PRO A 112 7.99 3.11 11.06
N PRO A 113 9.22 3.11 10.50
CA PRO A 113 9.97 1.88 10.26
C PRO A 113 10.06 1.01 11.51
N GLN A 114 9.94 -0.30 11.33
CA GLN A 114 9.99 -1.28 12.42
C GLN A 114 11.32 -2.05 12.35
N PRO A 115 11.85 -2.55 13.48
CA PRO A 115 13.08 -3.33 13.48
C PRO A 115 13.01 -4.56 12.57
N LEU A 116 14.10 -4.89 11.88
CA LEU A 116 14.16 -6.05 10.98
C LEU A 116 14.07 -7.38 11.72
N LYS A 117 14.48 -7.46 13.00
CA LYS A 117 14.45 -8.68 13.82
C LYS A 117 15.04 -9.91 13.11
N GLY A 118 16.17 -9.74 12.41
CA GLY A 118 16.86 -10.83 11.71
C GLY A 118 16.26 -11.25 10.37
N ARG A 119 15.21 -10.57 9.88
CA ARG A 119 14.67 -10.83 8.54
C ARG A 119 15.67 -10.46 7.44
N THR A 120 15.78 -11.32 6.44
CA THR A 120 16.58 -11.07 5.24
C THR A 120 15.78 -10.27 4.22
N VAL A 121 16.38 -9.21 3.69
CA VAL A 121 15.87 -8.45 2.55
C VAL A 121 16.61 -8.94 1.30
N LYS A 122 15.88 -9.42 0.30
CA LYS A 122 16.44 -9.88 -0.99
C LYS A 122 16.39 -8.74 -2.00
N ALA A 123 17.37 -8.64 -2.89
CA ALA A 123 17.35 -7.74 -4.05
C ALA A 123 17.16 -8.55 -5.33
N SER A 124 16.52 -7.97 -6.34
CA SER A 124 16.37 -8.57 -7.68
C SER A 124 17.58 -8.32 -8.60
N PHE A 125 18.55 -7.53 -8.15
CA PHE A 125 19.71 -7.02 -8.90
C PHE A 125 21.02 -7.27 -8.16
#